data_AF-A0A7C0XQR0-F1
#
_entry.id   AF-A0A7C0XQR0-F1
#
_cell.length_a   1.000
_cell.length_b   1.000
_cell.length_c   1.000
_cell.angle_alpha   90.00
_cell.angle_beta   90.00
_cell.angle_gamma   90.00
#
_symmetry.space_group_name_H-M   'P 1'
#
loop_
_entity.id
_entity.type
_entity.pdbx_description
1 polymer ?
#
loop_
_entity_poly.entity_id
_entity_poly.type
_entity_poly.pdbx_seq_one_letter_code
_entity_poly.pdbx_strand_id
1 'polypeptide(L)'
;MIKMAKNIVVEFPKITPIEEYDVEVVERKGIGHPDSLCDGIAEAVSRALSREYIERFGRVLHHNTDQVELVGGAARPEFGGGEMIKPVYILLSGRATTRVGKERIPVAEIAIHAAKEYLKNTLRHVDVEEFAEIHQRMGEGSADLKHIFEEKGIPRANDTSLGVGYAPLST
;
A
#
# COMPACT_ATOMS: atom_id res chain seq x y z
N MET A 1 -17.53 -28.90 -14.68
CA MET A 1 -17.10 -27.48 -14.56
C MET A 1 -17.46 -26.78 -15.87
N ILE A 2 -18.36 -25.80 -15.84
CA ILE A 2 -18.65 -24.98 -17.02
C ILE A 2 -17.43 -24.09 -17.22
N LYS A 3 -16.70 -24.30 -18.31
CA LYS A 3 -15.56 -23.46 -18.70
C LYS A 3 -16.15 -22.12 -19.16
N MET A 4 -16.37 -21.19 -18.24
CA MET A 4 -16.80 -19.84 -18.63
C MET A 4 -15.70 -19.25 -19.51
N ALA A 5 -16.06 -18.89 -20.74
CA ALA A 5 -15.15 -18.17 -21.62
C ALA A 5 -14.80 -16.81 -20.97
N LYS A 6 -13.56 -16.36 -21.12
CA LYS A 6 -13.17 -15.02 -20.66
C LYS A 6 -13.87 -13.97 -21.52
N ASN A 7 -14.32 -12.89 -20.91
CA ASN A 7 -14.94 -11.75 -21.61
C ASN A 7 -13.82 -10.85 -22.17
N ILE A 8 -13.17 -11.29 -23.23
CA ILE A 8 -12.08 -10.53 -23.88
C ILE A 8 -12.65 -9.85 -25.12
N VAL A 9 -12.54 -8.52 -25.17
CA VAL A 9 -12.93 -7.70 -26.32
C VAL A 9 -11.69 -6.98 -26.84
N VAL A 10 -11.48 -7.02 -28.15
CA VAL A 10 -10.39 -6.32 -28.84
C VAL A 10 -11.02 -5.43 -29.90
N GLU A 11 -10.72 -4.15 -29.84
CA GLU A 11 -11.22 -3.15 -30.79
C GLU A 11 -10.08 -2.24 -31.26
N PHE A 12 -10.28 -1.64 -32.44
CA PHE A 12 -9.40 -0.62 -33.01
C PHE A 12 -10.15 0.71 -33.00
N PRO A 13 -10.20 1.40 -31.84
CA PRO A 13 -10.94 2.64 -31.73
C PRO A 13 -10.23 3.74 -32.54
N LYS A 14 -11.00 4.64 -33.14
CA LYS A 14 -10.44 5.85 -33.77
C LYS A 14 -10.15 6.88 -32.69
N ILE A 15 -9.01 6.74 -32.03
CA ILE A 15 -8.48 7.70 -31.06
C ILE A 15 -7.37 8.52 -31.71
N THR A 16 -7.28 9.80 -31.35
CA THR A 16 -6.09 10.62 -31.64
C THR A 16 -4.96 10.12 -30.72
N PRO A 17 -3.77 9.80 -31.25
CA PRO A 17 -2.60 9.51 -30.42
C PRO A 17 -2.32 10.64 -29.42
N ILE A 18 -1.84 10.32 -28.22
CA ILE A 18 -1.60 11.33 -27.17
C ILE A 18 -0.59 12.37 -27.64
N GLU A 19 0.42 11.93 -28.40
CA GLU A 19 1.48 12.75 -28.97
C GLU A 19 1.00 13.74 -30.05
N GLU A 20 -0.22 13.58 -30.58
CA GLU A 20 -0.83 14.47 -31.58
C GLU A 20 -1.70 15.58 -30.94
N TYR A 21 -1.93 15.56 -29.63
CA TYR A 21 -2.66 16.63 -28.96
C TYR A 21 -1.79 17.89 -28.79
N ASP A 22 -2.40 19.06 -28.93
CA ASP A 22 -1.71 20.35 -28.72
C ASP A 22 -1.21 20.53 -27.26
N VAL A 23 -1.82 19.83 -26.30
CA VAL A 23 -1.53 19.95 -24.86
C VAL A 23 -1.60 18.58 -24.18
N GLU A 24 -0.49 18.20 -23.53
CA GLU A 24 -0.40 17.05 -22.64
C GLU A 24 0.10 17.49 -21.27
N VAL A 25 -0.45 16.92 -20.19
CA VAL A 25 -0.01 17.17 -18.81
C VAL A 25 0.26 15.85 -18.12
N VAL A 26 1.48 15.67 -17.62
CA VAL A 26 1.92 14.48 -16.91
C VAL A 26 2.50 14.90 -15.55
N GLU A 27 2.12 14.19 -14.50
CA GLU A 27 2.67 14.38 -13.15
C GLU A 27 3.21 13.06 -12.59
N ARG A 28 4.37 13.12 -11.93
CA ARG A 28 4.89 12.01 -11.14
C ARG A 28 5.36 12.52 -9.78
N LYS A 29 4.78 11.98 -8.71
CA LYS A 29 5.24 12.19 -7.34
C LYS A 29 6.47 11.31 -7.07
N GLY A 30 7.54 11.94 -6.58
CA GLY A 30 8.80 11.26 -6.26
C GLY A 30 8.71 10.47 -4.95
N ILE A 31 9.68 9.59 -4.70
CA ILE A 31 9.67 8.68 -3.54
C ILE A 31 9.64 9.37 -2.16
N GLY A 32 10.05 10.64 -2.08
CA GLY A 32 10.00 11.43 -0.85
C GLY A 32 8.75 12.31 -0.71
N HIS A 33 7.85 12.29 -1.70
CA HIS A 33 6.58 13.01 -1.61
C HIS A 33 5.69 12.34 -0.54
N PRO A 34 5.00 13.09 0.34
CA PRO A 34 4.15 12.53 1.39
C PRO A 34 3.20 11.43 0.91
N ASP A 35 2.45 11.68 -0.18
CA ASP A 35 1.55 10.67 -0.76
C ASP A 35 2.28 9.39 -1.19
N SER A 36 3.43 9.51 -1.87
CA SER A 36 4.22 8.35 -2.28
C SER A 36 4.88 7.62 -1.10
N LEU A 37 5.13 8.32 0.01
CA LEU A 37 5.53 7.69 1.26
C LEU A 37 4.37 6.88 1.86
N CYS A 38 3.14 7.42 1.86
CA CYS A 38 1.95 6.66 2.27
C CYS A 38 1.77 5.40 1.44
N ASP A 39 1.84 5.50 0.10
CA ASP A 39 1.74 4.36 -0.82
C ASP A 39 2.79 3.29 -0.51
N GLY A 40 4.04 3.70 -0.36
CA GLY A 40 5.14 2.78 -0.11
C GLY A 40 5.09 2.14 1.28
N ILE A 41 4.64 2.87 2.30
CA ILE A 41 4.37 2.32 3.64
C ILE A 41 3.25 1.29 3.56
N ALA A 42 2.12 1.63 2.92
CA ALA A 42 0.97 0.75 2.78
C ALA A 42 1.36 -0.60 2.14
N GLU A 43 2.12 -0.54 1.03
CA GLU A 43 2.63 -1.71 0.33
C GLU A 43 3.65 -2.49 1.18
N ALA A 44 4.58 -1.80 1.85
CA ALA A 44 5.57 -2.46 2.72
C ALA A 44 4.90 -3.27 3.85
N VAL A 45 3.86 -2.69 4.47
CA VAL A 45 3.06 -3.37 5.49
C VAL A 45 2.31 -4.58 4.91
N SER A 46 1.65 -4.43 3.75
CA SER A 46 0.95 -5.55 3.09
C SER A 46 1.90 -6.72 2.79
N ARG A 47 3.09 -6.43 2.25
CA ARG A 47 4.10 -7.46 1.95
C ARG A 47 4.60 -8.15 3.21
N ALA A 48 4.84 -7.39 4.29
CA ALA A 48 5.30 -7.94 5.55
C ALA A 48 4.25 -8.89 6.17
N LEU A 49 2.98 -8.48 6.22
CA LEU A 49 1.89 -9.33 6.69
C LEU A 49 1.72 -10.56 5.79
N SER A 50 1.78 -10.40 4.47
CA SER A 50 1.70 -11.51 3.52
C SER A 50 2.77 -12.57 3.76
N ARG A 51 4.02 -12.14 3.99
CA ARG A 51 5.14 -13.05 4.32
C ARG A 51 4.89 -13.77 5.63
N GLU A 52 4.51 -13.06 6.68
CA GLU A 52 4.19 -13.65 7.98
C GLU A 52 3.10 -14.72 7.85
N TYR A 53 2.05 -14.43 7.08
CA TYR A 53 0.95 -15.37 6.86
C TYR A 53 1.39 -16.62 6.09
N ILE A 54 2.22 -16.46 5.06
CA ILE A 54 2.77 -17.59 4.30
C ILE A 54 3.67 -18.45 5.19
N GLU A 55 4.54 -17.84 5.99
CA GLU A 55 5.48 -18.54 6.86
C GLU A 55 4.76 -19.36 7.94
N ARG A 56 3.70 -18.80 8.56
CA ARG A 56 2.95 -19.48 9.63
C ARG A 56 1.87 -20.43 9.13
N PHE A 57 1.16 -20.06 8.06
CA PHE A 57 -0.09 -20.72 7.66
C PHE A 57 -0.05 -21.26 6.23
N GLY A 58 1.07 -21.11 5.51
CA GLY A 58 1.25 -21.62 4.14
C GLY A 58 0.43 -20.87 3.08
N ARG A 59 -0.21 -19.76 3.43
CA ARG A 59 -1.02 -18.93 2.52
C ARG A 59 -1.12 -17.50 3.04
N VAL A 60 -1.37 -16.57 2.13
CA VAL A 60 -1.79 -15.21 2.51
C VAL A 60 -3.16 -15.29 3.19
N LEU A 61 -3.39 -14.47 4.21
CA LEU A 61 -4.69 -14.28 4.86
C LEU A 61 -5.25 -12.90 4.50
N HIS A 62 -6.55 -12.71 4.69
CA HIS A 62 -7.22 -11.46 4.35
C HIS A 62 -6.59 -10.28 5.10
N HIS A 63 -6.12 -9.29 4.33
CA HIS A 63 -5.72 -7.97 4.80
C HIS A 63 -5.81 -6.96 3.64
N ASN A 64 -6.11 -5.70 3.96
CA ASN A 64 -6.01 -4.55 3.07
C ASN A 64 -5.41 -3.40 3.90
N THR A 65 -4.21 -2.94 3.55
CA THR A 65 -3.43 -1.96 4.33
C THR A 65 -3.20 -0.66 3.57
N ASP A 66 -4.08 -0.40 2.62
CA ASP A 66 -4.12 0.70 1.65
C ASP A 66 -4.54 2.06 2.26
N GLN A 67 -4.56 2.17 3.59
CA GLN A 67 -5.01 3.35 4.31
C GLN A 67 -3.91 3.83 5.25
N VAL A 68 -3.09 4.76 4.77
CA VAL A 68 -2.03 5.40 5.54
C VAL A 68 -2.21 6.91 5.50
N GLU A 69 -2.32 7.52 6.69
CA GLU A 69 -2.38 8.97 6.84
C GLU A 69 -1.02 9.48 7.33
N LEU A 70 -0.50 10.51 6.66
CA LEU A 70 0.72 11.21 7.05
C LEU A 70 0.39 12.67 7.34
N VAL A 71 0.49 13.05 8.61
CA VAL A 71 0.26 14.41 9.09
C VAL A 71 1.60 15.11 9.26
N GLY A 72 1.77 16.25 8.58
CA GLY A 72 3.00 17.01 8.57
C GLY A 72 3.51 17.40 9.98
N GLY A 73 4.82 17.26 10.17
CA GLY A 73 5.55 17.77 11.32
C GLY A 73 5.94 19.25 11.14
N ALA A 74 6.98 19.67 11.86
CA ALA A 74 7.61 20.98 11.70
C ALA A 74 9.12 20.85 11.84
N ALA A 75 9.87 21.56 10.99
CA ALA A 75 11.33 21.55 11.00
C ALA A 75 11.89 22.97 10.86
N ARG A 76 13.10 23.18 11.38
CA ARG A 76 13.89 24.40 11.18
C ARG A 76 15.16 24.04 10.42
N PRO A 77 15.11 24.01 9.08
CA PRO A 77 16.30 23.78 8.27
C PRO A 77 17.19 25.03 8.24
N GLU A 78 18.51 24.82 8.30
CA GLU A 78 19.50 25.89 8.16
C GLU A 78 20.72 25.39 7.37
N PHE A 79 21.57 26.30 6.89
CA PHE A 79 22.79 25.88 6.20
C PHE A 79 23.70 25.10 7.16
N GLY A 80 24.12 23.90 6.75
CA GLY A 80 24.96 23.02 7.56
C GLY A 80 24.17 22.08 8.49
N GLY A 81 22.83 22.14 8.50
CA GLY A 81 22.02 21.23 9.30
C GLY A 81 20.59 21.72 9.53
N GLY A 82 20.17 21.71 10.79
CA GLY A 82 18.83 22.04 11.22
C GLY A 82 18.30 21.00 12.20
N GLU A 83 17.06 21.19 12.62
CA GLU A 83 16.42 20.31 13.60
C GLU A 83 14.95 20.05 13.26
N MET A 84 14.47 18.90 13.70
CA MET A 84 13.04 18.59 13.75
C MET A 84 12.45 19.25 15.00
N ILE A 85 11.50 20.17 14.82
CA ILE A 85 10.77 20.82 15.92
C ILE A 85 9.62 19.92 16.40
N LYS A 86 8.94 19.29 15.44
CA LYS A 86 7.81 18.39 15.68
C LYS A 86 7.89 17.22 14.71
N PRO A 87 7.82 15.96 15.17
CA PRO A 87 7.85 14.81 14.30
C PRO A 87 6.62 14.79 13.38
N VAL A 88 6.78 14.14 12.23
CA VAL A 88 5.66 13.72 11.38
C VAL A 88 4.83 12.69 12.14
N TYR A 89 3.51 12.74 12.00
CA TYR A 89 2.64 11.71 12.56
C TYR A 89 2.13 10.80 11.46
N ILE A 90 2.26 9.48 11.63
CA ILE A 90 1.84 8.48 10.65
C ILE A 90 0.83 7.53 11.31
N LEU A 91 -0.34 7.38 10.70
CA LEU A 91 -1.37 6.44 11.11
C LEU A 91 -1.54 5.33 10.08
N LEU A 92 -1.23 4.11 10.51
CA LEU A 92 -1.47 2.89 9.74
C LEU A 92 -2.89 2.39 10.03
N SER A 93 -3.76 2.42 9.02
CA SER A 93 -5.15 1.94 9.09
C SER A 93 -5.34 0.74 8.16
N GLY A 94 -6.57 0.23 8.10
CA GLY A 94 -6.97 -0.85 7.21
C GLY A 94 -7.48 -2.08 7.96
N ARG A 95 -7.44 -3.22 7.29
CA ARG A 95 -7.93 -4.51 7.79
C ARG A 95 -6.81 -5.54 7.77
N ALA A 96 -6.71 -6.34 8.82
CA ALA A 96 -5.78 -7.46 8.84
C ALA A 96 -6.34 -8.62 9.67
N THR A 97 -5.93 -9.84 9.34
CA THR A 97 -6.25 -11.03 10.14
C THR A 97 -5.31 -11.08 11.35
N THR A 98 -5.85 -10.88 12.54
CA THR A 98 -5.09 -10.80 13.80
C THR A 98 -5.06 -12.13 14.57
N ARG A 99 -5.91 -13.09 14.19
CA ARG A 99 -6.02 -14.39 14.86
C ARG A 99 -6.47 -15.48 13.89
N VAL A 100 -5.89 -16.66 14.03
CA VAL A 100 -6.30 -17.90 13.34
C VAL A 100 -6.47 -18.98 14.39
N GLY A 101 -7.71 -19.45 14.58
CA GLY A 101 -8.03 -20.34 15.70
C GLY A 101 -7.69 -19.70 17.05
N LYS A 102 -6.72 -20.28 17.76
CA LYS A 102 -6.21 -19.74 19.05
C LYS A 102 -4.95 -18.89 18.91
N GLU A 103 -4.27 -18.96 17.77
CA GLU A 103 -2.99 -18.27 17.54
C GLU A 103 -3.23 -16.79 17.22
N ARG A 104 -2.51 -15.91 17.91
CA ARG A 104 -2.54 -14.46 17.67
C ARG A 104 -1.38 -14.07 16.76
N ILE A 105 -1.67 -13.30 15.73
CA ILE A 105 -0.67 -12.70 14.84
C ILE A 105 -0.32 -11.29 15.35
N PRO A 106 0.96 -10.94 15.47
CA PRO A 106 1.41 -9.62 15.96
C PRO A 106 1.33 -8.56 14.86
N VAL A 107 0.12 -8.31 14.35
CA VAL A 107 -0.14 -7.38 13.23
C VAL A 107 0.39 -5.97 13.51
N ALA A 108 0.24 -5.49 14.74
CA ALA A 108 0.63 -4.14 15.09
C ALA A 108 2.15 -3.96 15.04
N GLU A 109 2.86 -4.93 15.61
CA GLU A 109 4.32 -4.95 15.65
C GLU A 109 4.89 -5.09 14.24
N ILE A 110 4.34 -6.00 13.42
CA ILE A 110 4.77 -6.20 12.02
C ILE A 110 4.58 -4.93 11.21
N ALA A 111 3.43 -4.26 11.33
CA ALA A 111 3.15 -3.07 10.55
C ALA A 111 4.02 -1.87 10.93
N ILE A 112 4.20 -1.61 12.23
CA ILE A 112 5.08 -0.54 12.69
C ILE A 112 6.52 -0.81 12.24
N HIS A 113 7.00 -2.05 12.39
CA HIS A 113 8.33 -2.43 11.96
C HIS A 113 8.52 -2.24 10.45
N ALA A 114 7.59 -2.74 9.63
CA ALA A 114 7.65 -2.62 8.18
C ALA A 114 7.62 -1.16 7.71
N ALA A 115 6.79 -0.32 8.33
CA ALA A 115 6.75 1.12 8.05
C ALA A 115 8.09 1.80 8.37
N LYS A 116 8.67 1.49 9.54
CA LYS A 116 9.98 2.03 9.94
C LYS A 116 11.10 1.60 9.01
N GLU A 117 11.15 0.32 8.63
CA GLU A 117 12.15 -0.18 7.68
C GLU A 117 11.99 0.45 6.30
N TYR A 118 10.76 0.62 5.82
CA TYR A 118 10.51 1.31 4.55
C TYR A 118 11.03 2.74 4.58
N LEU A 119 10.72 3.51 5.62
CA LEU A 119 11.19 4.89 5.78
C LEU A 119 12.71 4.96 5.87
N LYS A 120 13.33 4.09 6.65
CA LYS A 120 14.79 4.02 6.80
C LYS A 120 15.51 3.74 5.48
N ASN A 121 14.94 2.87 4.65
CA ASN A 121 15.53 2.52 3.35
C ASN A 121 15.25 3.56 2.26
N THR A 122 14.19 4.35 2.40
CA THR A 122 13.75 5.34 1.40
C THR A 122 14.34 6.73 1.66
N LEU A 123 14.42 7.14 2.93
CA LEU A 123 14.84 8.47 3.35
C LEU A 123 16.26 8.41 3.92
N ARG A 124 17.23 8.95 3.17
CA ARG A 124 18.67 8.82 3.49
C ARG A 124 19.17 9.65 4.68
N HIS A 125 18.52 10.77 4.98
CA HIS A 125 19.01 11.77 5.95
C HIS A 125 18.07 11.98 7.12
N VAL A 126 17.25 10.97 7.44
CA VAL A 126 16.34 11.03 8.59
C VAL A 126 16.64 9.87 9.53
N ASP A 127 16.74 10.16 10.82
CA ASP A 127 16.52 9.14 11.83
C ASP A 127 15.01 8.94 11.95
N VAL A 128 14.52 7.73 11.68
CA VAL A 128 13.09 7.43 11.68
C VAL A 128 12.47 7.64 13.06
N GLU A 129 13.23 7.39 14.14
CA GLU A 129 12.72 7.56 15.51
C GLU A 129 12.56 9.04 15.90
N GLU A 130 13.36 9.94 15.32
CA GLU A 130 13.20 11.38 15.48
C GLU A 130 12.22 11.99 14.46
N PHE A 131 12.17 11.40 13.27
CA PHE A 131 11.39 11.90 12.15
C PHE A 131 9.89 11.68 12.32
N ALA A 132 9.48 10.49 12.79
CA ALA A 132 8.08 10.12 12.77
C ALA A 132 7.59 9.36 14.02
N GLU A 133 6.41 9.79 14.50
CA GLU A 133 5.58 9.02 15.42
C GLU A 133 4.64 8.13 14.62
N ILE A 134 4.78 6.80 14.73
CA ILE A 134 4.00 5.84 13.95
C ILE A 134 3.04 5.09 14.86
N HIS A 135 1.74 5.27 14.61
CA HIS A 135 0.67 4.56 15.28
C HIS A 135 -0.08 3.66 14.31
N GLN A 136 -0.71 2.61 14.88
CA GLN A 136 -1.49 1.65 14.13
C GLN A 136 -2.93 1.59 14.69
N ARG A 137 -3.91 1.54 13.79
CA ARG A 137 -5.36 1.40 14.06
C ARG A 137 -6.07 0.41 13.14
N MET A 138 -5.35 -0.48 12.46
CA MET A 138 -5.90 -1.63 11.73
C MET A 138 -6.81 -2.47 12.61
N GLY A 139 -7.99 -2.75 12.07
CA GLY A 139 -8.99 -3.63 12.67
C GLY A 139 -9.06 -5.00 11.99
N GLU A 140 -9.86 -5.89 12.55
CA GLU A 140 -10.19 -7.14 11.85
C GLU A 140 -11.11 -6.86 10.64
N GLY A 141 -10.91 -7.61 9.55
CA GLY A 141 -11.85 -7.62 8.41
C GLY A 141 -13.25 -8.09 8.83
N SER A 142 -14.29 -7.67 8.10
CA SER A 142 -15.65 -8.17 8.29
C SER A 142 -15.71 -9.67 8.00
N ALA A 143 -16.64 -10.38 8.68
CA ALA A 143 -16.82 -11.82 8.51
C ALA A 143 -17.10 -12.20 7.04
N ASP A 144 -17.91 -11.41 6.34
CA ASP A 144 -18.30 -11.67 4.95
C ASP A 144 -17.09 -11.62 3.98
N LEU A 145 -16.19 -10.64 4.16
CA LEU A 145 -14.99 -10.52 3.32
C LEU A 145 -13.93 -11.58 3.65
N LYS A 146 -13.86 -12.02 4.91
CA LYS A 146 -13.00 -13.15 5.30
C LYS A 146 -13.42 -14.44 4.59
N HIS A 147 -14.72 -14.72 4.49
CA HIS A 147 -15.22 -15.93 3.83
C HIS A 147 -14.89 -16.01 2.34
N ILE A 148 -14.94 -14.90 1.61
CA ILE A 148 -14.53 -14.84 0.19
C ILE A 148 -13.06 -15.25 0.04
N PHE A 149 -12.22 -14.91 1.01
CA PHE A 149 -10.78 -15.19 1.01
C PHE A 149 -10.40 -16.60 1.50
N GLU A 150 -11.37 -17.35 2.05
CA GLU A 150 -11.18 -18.71 2.55
C GLU A 150 -11.46 -19.79 1.50
N GLU A 151 -12.09 -19.41 0.38
CA GLU A 151 -12.39 -20.33 -0.72
C GLU A 151 -11.10 -20.86 -1.38
N LYS A 152 -11.03 -22.18 -1.61
CA LYS A 152 -9.90 -22.83 -2.28
C LYS A 152 -10.03 -22.71 -3.79
N GLY A 153 -8.92 -22.44 -4.48
CA GLY A 153 -8.85 -22.39 -5.93
C GLY A 153 -8.44 -21.01 -6.44
N ILE A 154 -9.03 -20.59 -7.56
CA ILE A 154 -8.83 -19.23 -8.08
C ILE A 154 -9.54 -18.25 -7.13
N PRO A 155 -8.84 -17.24 -6.55
CA PRO A 155 -9.46 -16.29 -5.65
C PRO A 155 -10.63 -15.56 -6.31
N ARG A 156 -11.70 -15.34 -5.55
CA ARG A 156 -12.79 -14.47 -5.97
C ARG A 156 -12.39 -13.02 -5.78
N ALA A 157 -12.93 -12.14 -6.63
CA ALA A 157 -12.75 -10.70 -6.45
C ALA A 157 -13.34 -10.27 -5.10
N ASN A 158 -12.58 -9.46 -4.36
CA ASN A 158 -13.01 -8.88 -3.09
C ASN A 158 -13.92 -7.66 -3.28
N ASP A 159 -13.92 -7.06 -4.47
CA ASP A 159 -14.70 -5.89 -4.83
C ASP A 159 -15.00 -5.85 -6.34
N THR A 160 -15.92 -4.98 -6.75
CA THR A 160 -16.18 -4.66 -8.16
C THR A 160 -15.32 -3.47 -8.58
N SER A 161 -14.11 -3.77 -9.07
CA SER A 161 -13.11 -2.76 -9.43
C SER A 161 -12.61 -2.93 -10.87
N LEU A 162 -12.04 -1.87 -11.46
CA LEU A 162 -11.46 -1.86 -12.81
C LEU A 162 -9.98 -1.47 -12.75
N GLY A 163 -9.12 -2.23 -13.43
CA GLY A 163 -7.74 -1.84 -13.71
C GLY A 163 -7.60 -1.31 -15.13
N VAL A 164 -6.86 -0.22 -15.31
CA VAL A 164 -6.56 0.38 -16.62
C VAL A 164 -5.05 0.42 -16.81
N GLY A 165 -4.59 0.14 -18.03
CA GLY A 165 -3.17 0.24 -18.39
C GLY A 165 -3.03 0.54 -19.87
N TYR A 166 -1.90 1.16 -20.25
CA TYR A 166 -1.57 1.49 -21.62
C TYR A 166 -0.06 1.32 -21.85
N ALA A 167 0.35 1.17 -23.11
CA ALA A 167 1.74 1.14 -23.54
C ALA A 167 1.82 1.45 -25.05
N PRO A 168 2.92 2.05 -25.55
CA PRO A 168 4.04 2.61 -24.78
C PRO A 168 3.64 3.88 -24.01
N LEU A 169 4.59 4.45 -23.25
CA LEU A 169 4.44 5.82 -22.73
C LEU A 169 4.68 6.82 -23.87
N SER A 170 4.02 7.97 -23.82
CA SER A 170 4.29 9.14 -24.68
C SER A 170 5.70 9.70 -24.44
N THR A 171 6.21 10.46 -25.40
CA THR A 171 7.56 11.06 -25.37
C THR A 171 7.61 12.40 -24.66
#